data_AF-A0A923ZUM7-F1
#
_entry.id   AF-A0A923ZUM7-F1
#
_cell.length_a   1.000
_cell.length_b   1.000
_cell.length_c   1.000
_cell.angle_alpha   90.00
_cell.angle_beta   90.00
_cell.angle_gamma   90.00
#
_symmetry.space_group_name_H-M   'P 1'
#
loop_
_entity.id
_entity.type
_entity.pdbx_description
1 polymer ?
#
loop_
_entity_poly.entity_id
_entity_poly.type
_entity_poly.pdbx_seq_one_letter_code
_entity_poly.pdbx_strand_id
1 'polypeptide(L)'
;MKKQLFISLFSVFFFHNLSSSQIRLPKLISNNMVLQRNQPIKIWGWASPKEKITLIFNRKSFKTTTVESGKWEIMLPAQSAGIGFEMVLKGK
;
A
#
# COMPACT_ATOMS: atom_id res chain seq x y z
N MET A 1 -51.55 15.06 27.01
CA MET A 1 -50.54 14.27 27.75
C MET A 1 -49.92 13.27 26.77
N LYS A 2 -48.60 13.40 26.58
CA LYS A 2 -47.80 12.77 25.53
C LYS A 2 -47.57 11.30 25.86
N LYS A 3 -48.22 10.37 25.15
CA LYS A 3 -47.79 8.97 25.13
C LYS A 3 -46.73 8.86 24.04
N GLN A 4 -45.48 9.14 24.42
CA GLN A 4 -44.33 8.86 23.58
C GLN A 4 -44.26 7.35 23.40
N LEU A 5 -44.68 6.91 22.21
CA LEU A 5 -44.58 5.52 21.80
C LEU A 5 -43.09 5.22 21.61
N PHE A 6 -42.53 4.53 22.59
CA PHE A 6 -41.25 3.85 22.55
C PHE A 6 -41.20 2.93 21.31
N ILE A 7 -40.58 3.39 20.22
CA ILE A 7 -39.95 2.49 19.24
C ILE A 7 -38.46 2.69 19.40
N SER A 8 -37.95 1.88 20.32
CA SER A 8 -36.54 1.66 20.58
C SER A 8 -35.80 1.36 19.27
N LEU A 9 -34.85 2.24 18.95
CA LEU A 9 -33.48 1.82 18.68
C LEU A 9 -33.29 0.78 17.56
N PHE A 10 -33.58 1.16 16.30
CA PHE A 10 -32.91 0.53 15.16
C PHE A 10 -31.82 1.48 14.64
N SER A 11 -30.88 1.80 15.53
CA SER A 11 -29.59 2.36 15.13
C SER A 11 -28.86 1.25 14.39
N VAL A 12 -29.01 1.21 13.08
CA VAL A 12 -28.17 0.41 12.19
C VAL A 12 -26.77 1.00 12.28
N PHE A 13 -25.99 0.52 13.23
CA PHE A 13 -24.54 0.67 13.21
C PHE A 13 -24.05 -0.05 11.96
N PHE A 14 -23.92 0.70 10.85
CA PHE A 14 -23.05 0.29 9.76
C PHE A 14 -21.65 0.19 10.34
N PHE A 15 -21.26 -1.03 10.73
CA PHE A 15 -19.88 -1.37 11.00
C PHE A 15 -19.13 -1.15 9.69
N HIS A 16 -18.61 0.06 9.49
CA HIS A 16 -17.63 0.32 8.45
C HIS A 16 -16.44 -0.59 8.75
N ASN A 17 -16.27 -1.62 7.93
CA ASN A 17 -15.08 -2.45 7.95
C ASN A 17 -13.90 -1.53 7.63
N LEU A 18 -13.18 -1.10 8.67
CA LEU A 18 -11.88 -0.45 8.57
C LEU A 18 -10.88 -1.51 8.10
N SER A 19 -10.98 -1.91 6.82
CA SER A 19 -9.99 -2.75 6.19
C SER A 19 -8.76 -1.91 5.92
N SER A 20 -7.91 -1.76 6.94
CA SER A 20 -6.55 -1.25 6.75
C SER A 20 -5.74 -2.35 6.07
N SER A 21 -5.71 -2.30 4.74
CA SER A 21 -4.84 -3.20 4.00
C SER A 21 -3.40 -2.71 4.15
N GLN A 22 -2.58 -3.50 4.84
CA GLN A 22 -1.19 -3.18 5.07
C GLN A 22 -0.31 -3.81 3.98
N ILE A 23 0.48 -2.98 3.30
CA ILE A 23 1.52 -3.46 2.40
C ILE A 23 2.57 -4.23 3.21
N ARG A 24 2.87 -5.46 2.77
CA ARG A 24 3.91 -6.31 3.32
C ARG A 24 5.07 -6.41 2.33
N LEU A 25 6.28 -6.29 2.86
CA LEU A 25 7.51 -6.33 2.08
C LEU A 25 8.38 -7.53 2.46
N PRO A 26 9.20 -8.03 1.52
CA PRO A 26 10.29 -8.96 1.85
C PRO A 26 11.26 -8.29 2.81
N LYS A 27 11.92 -9.08 3.68
CA LYS A 27 12.91 -8.56 4.64
C LYS A 27 14.07 -7.79 4.00
N LEU A 28 14.39 -8.07 2.74
CA LEU A 28 15.43 -7.37 1.97
C LEU A 28 15.07 -5.90 1.68
N ILE A 29 13.77 -5.60 1.58
CA ILE A 29 13.28 -4.26 1.26
C ILE A 29 12.92 -3.59 2.58
N SER A 30 13.91 -2.91 3.16
CA SER A 30 13.81 -2.27 4.47
C SER A 30 14.51 -0.91 4.50
N ASN A 31 14.44 -0.23 5.64
CA ASN A 31 15.24 0.96 5.88
C ASN A 31 16.73 0.66 5.72
N ASN A 32 17.49 1.66 5.27
CA ASN A 32 18.94 1.59 5.06
C ASN A 32 19.40 0.50 4.09
N MET A 33 18.51 -0.01 3.22
CA MET A 33 18.90 -0.96 2.17
C MET A 33 19.78 -0.29 1.09
N VAL A 34 20.53 -1.12 0.36
CA VAL A 34 21.32 -0.72 -0.81
C VAL A 34 20.63 -1.23 -2.08
N LEU A 35 20.48 -0.35 -3.07
CA LEU A 35 19.93 -0.71 -4.38
C LEU A 35 21.06 -0.80 -5.42
N GLN A 36 20.91 -1.75 -6.36
CA GLN A 36 21.88 -1.96 -7.43
C GLN A 36 21.86 -0.79 -8.42
N ARG A 37 23.03 -0.17 -8.66
CA ARG A 37 23.17 0.91 -9.64
C ARG A 37 23.21 0.38 -11.07
N ASN A 38 22.89 1.26 -12.03
CA ASN A 38 23.02 1.04 -13.48
C ASN A 38 22.27 -0.19 -14.01
N GLN A 39 21.29 -0.71 -13.26
CA GLN A 39 20.43 -1.80 -13.67
C GLN A 39 18.99 -1.53 -13.20
N PRO A 40 17.96 -2.00 -13.94
CA PRO A 40 16.60 -1.97 -13.45
C PRO A 40 16.47 -2.69 -12.11
N ILE A 41 15.70 -2.12 -11.19
CA ILE A 41 15.53 -2.65 -9.83
C ILE A 41 14.09 -3.12 -9.66
N LYS A 42 13.90 -4.38 -9.29
CA LYS A 42 12.59 -4.93 -8.98
C LYS A 42 12.22 -4.68 -7.52
N ILE A 43 11.16 -3.93 -7.29
CA ILE A 43 10.52 -3.77 -5.98
C ILE A 43 9.23 -4.58 -5.98
N TRP A 44 9.01 -5.37 -4.93
CA TRP A 44 7.90 -6.31 -4.88
C TRP A 44 7.43 -6.54 -3.45
N GLY A 45 6.25 -7.12 -3.32
CA GLY A 45 5.69 -7.45 -2.02
C GLY A 45 4.30 -8.06 -2.13
N TRP A 46 3.54 -7.91 -1.06
CA TRP A 46 2.17 -8.40 -0.94
C TRP A 46 1.27 -7.29 -0.38
N ALA A 47 0.02 -7.29 -0.80
CA ALA A 47 -1.05 -6.51 -0.18
C ALA A 47 -2.39 -7.24 -0.41
N SER A 48 -3.52 -6.60 -0.16
CA SER A 48 -4.82 -7.23 -0.43
C SER A 48 -4.99 -7.47 -1.94
N PRO A 49 -5.74 -8.50 -2.37
CA PRO A 49 -6.03 -8.72 -3.79
C PRO A 49 -6.71 -7.50 -4.45
N LYS A 50 -6.33 -7.19 -5.70
CA LYS A 50 -6.87 -6.07 -6.50
C LYS A 50 -6.63 -4.66 -5.90
N GLU A 51 -5.76 -4.55 -4.91
CA GLU A 51 -5.33 -3.31 -4.29
C GLU A 51 -4.42 -2.49 -5.22
N LYS A 52 -4.59 -1.17 -5.21
CA LYS A 52 -3.75 -0.23 -5.97
C LYS A 52 -2.55 0.17 -5.12
N ILE A 53 -1.37 -0.12 -5.63
CA ILE A 53 -0.09 0.21 -4.99
C ILE A 53 0.55 1.39 -5.72
N THR A 54 0.98 2.39 -4.95
CA THR A 54 1.80 3.50 -5.45
C THR A 54 3.15 3.49 -4.76
N LEU A 55 4.22 3.43 -5.55
CA LEU A 55 5.61 3.57 -5.13
C LEU A 55 6.10 4.95 -5.54
N ILE A 56 6.61 5.72 -4.60
CA ILE A 56 7.31 6.98 -4.86
C ILE A 56 8.79 6.74 -4.57
N PHE A 57 9.63 6.97 -5.57
CA PHE A 57 11.08 6.85 -5.44
C PHE A 57 11.75 7.96 -6.23
N ASN A 58 12.67 8.68 -5.58
CA ASN A 58 13.41 9.79 -6.20
C ASN A 58 12.49 10.79 -6.94
N ARG A 59 11.42 11.22 -6.24
CA ARG A 59 10.36 12.14 -6.74
C ARG A 59 9.55 11.62 -7.94
N LYS A 60 9.73 10.37 -8.36
CA LYS A 60 8.95 9.73 -9.42
C LYS A 60 7.90 8.80 -8.81
N SER A 61 6.72 8.76 -9.43
CA SER A 61 5.61 7.92 -8.99
C SER A 61 5.40 6.75 -9.96
N PHE A 62 5.30 5.55 -9.40
CA PHE A 62 5.06 4.31 -10.11
C PHE A 62 3.83 3.64 -9.51
N LYS A 63 3.01 3.00 -10.33
CA LYS A 63 1.75 2.38 -9.89
C LYS A 63 1.65 0.96 -10.41
N THR A 64 1.07 0.10 -9.60
CA THR A 64 0.71 -1.27 -9.97
C THR A 64 -0.56 -1.69 -9.23
N THR A 65 -1.14 -2.81 -9.62
CA THR A 65 -2.27 -3.42 -8.94
C THR A 65 -1.89 -4.83 -8.54
N THR A 66 -2.23 -5.23 -7.31
CA THR A 66 -1.99 -6.60 -6.86
C THR A 66 -2.82 -7.59 -7.66
N VAL A 67 -2.23 -8.75 -7.93
CA VAL A 67 -2.96 -9.89 -8.50
C VAL A 67 -3.86 -10.54 -7.44
N GLU A 68 -4.64 -11.55 -7.83
CA GLU A 68 -5.55 -12.26 -6.92
C GLU A 68 -4.86 -12.91 -5.72
N SER A 69 -3.60 -13.33 -5.88
CA SER A 69 -2.78 -13.83 -4.77
C SER A 69 -2.23 -12.74 -3.83
N GLY A 70 -2.56 -11.47 -4.08
CA GLY A 70 -2.07 -10.31 -3.33
C GLY A 70 -0.64 -9.88 -3.69
N LYS A 71 0.06 -10.60 -4.57
CA LYS A 71 1.42 -10.24 -5.01
C LYS A 71 1.40 -9.00 -5.91
N TRP A 72 2.46 -8.21 -5.83
CA TRP A 72 2.69 -7.08 -6.73
C TRP A 72 4.19 -6.88 -6.98
N GLU A 73 4.51 -6.26 -8.10
CA GLU A 73 5.85 -5.80 -8.42
C GLU A 73 5.84 -4.53 -9.26
N ILE A 74 6.92 -3.76 -9.15
CA ILE A 74 7.23 -2.55 -9.92
C ILE A 74 8.69 -2.63 -10.34
N MET A 75 8.96 -2.38 -11.62
CA MET A 75 10.31 -2.24 -12.14
C MET A 75 10.70 -0.76 -12.12
N LEU A 76 11.67 -0.41 -11.25
CA LEU A 76 12.31 0.89 -11.29
C LEU A 76 13.32 0.92 -12.44
N PRO A 77 13.42 2.02 -13.20
CA PRO A 77 14.48 2.18 -14.18
C PRO A 77 15.85 2.20 -13.50
N ALA A 78 16.91 2.00 -14.27
CA ALA A 78 18.28 2.07 -13.75
C ALA A 78 18.54 3.39 -13.01
N GLN A 79 19.18 3.29 -11.86
CA GLN A 79 19.53 4.43 -11.01
C GLN A 79 21.04 4.65 -11.01
N SER A 80 21.45 5.91 -11.06
CA SER A 80 22.83 6.30 -10.75
C SER A 80 23.12 6.08 -9.26
N ALA A 81 24.40 6.00 -8.90
CA ALA A 81 24.80 5.94 -7.50
C ALA A 81 24.40 7.22 -6.74
N GLY A 82 24.02 7.08 -5.48
CA GLY A 82 23.67 8.19 -4.60
C GLY A 82 23.25 7.71 -3.21
N ILE A 83 23.11 8.66 -2.28
CA ILE A 83 22.67 8.43 -0.89
C ILE A 83 21.45 9.30 -0.57
N GLY A 84 20.72 8.96 0.49
CA GLY A 84 19.58 9.76 0.94
C GLY A 84 18.33 9.67 0.05
N PHE A 85 18.22 8.61 -0.76
CA PHE A 85 16.98 8.35 -1.49
C PHE A 85 15.87 7.89 -0.54
N GLU A 86 14.68 8.42 -0.75
CA GLU A 86 13.47 8.01 -0.04
C GLU A 86 12.60 7.14 -0.95
N MET A 87 12.10 6.04 -0.38
CA MET A 87 11.12 5.16 -1.00
C MET A 87 9.86 5.14 -0.15
N VAL A 88 8.74 5.59 -0.72
CA VAL A 88 7.43 5.62 -0.04
C VAL A 88 6.46 4.72 -0.77
N LEU A 89 5.79 3.84 -0.02
CA LEU A 89 4.75 2.95 -0.52
C LEU A 89 3.39 3.36 0.06
N LYS A 90 2.38 3.40 -0.80
CA LYS A 90 0.99 3.70 -0.43
C LYS A 90 0.06 2.64 -1.02
N GLY A 91 -0.74 2.03 -0.14
CA GLY A 91 -1.81 1.08 -0.46
C GLY A 91 -3.18 1.73 -0.35
N LYS A 92 -4.21 1.11 -0.93
CA LYS A 92 -5.59 1.63 -0.96
C LYS A 92 -6.64 0.53 -0.90
#